data_AF-A0A2V6V0P7-F1
#
_entry.id   AF-A0A2V6V0P7-F1
#
_cell.length_a   1.000
_cell.length_b   1.000
_cell.length_c   1.000
_cell.angle_alpha   90.00
_cell.angle_beta   90.00
_cell.angle_gamma   90.00
#
_symmetry.space_group_name_H-M   'P 1'
#
loop_
_entity.id
_entity.type
_entity.pdbx_description
1 polymer ?
#
loop_
_entity_poly.entity_id
_entity_poly.type
_entity_poly.pdbx_seq_one_letter_code
_entity_poly.pdbx_strand_id
1 'polypeptide(L)'
;MRLFGLVGMLGLVTAGAASAEDCRGTITADEAMKAETSRYTAQTSNDFGAMDKLFGNDLTYNHSSAATDNKATYIESMRSGRVKYRKMTPNGDVKARTYGCLAIITGTAVYEV
;
A
#
# COMPACT_ATOMS: atom_id res chain seq x y z
N MET A 1 -37.74 27.96 -33.12
CA MET A 1 -37.26 28.34 -31.78
C MET A 1 -37.75 27.29 -30.77
N ARG A 2 -36.97 26.23 -30.53
CA ARG A 2 -37.22 25.25 -29.47
C ARG A 2 -35.87 24.97 -28.81
N LEU A 3 -35.75 25.40 -27.56
CA LEU A 3 -34.53 25.41 -26.76
C LEU A 3 -34.31 24.00 -26.19
N PHE A 4 -33.20 23.35 -26.54
CA PHE A 4 -32.75 22.11 -25.92
C PHE A 4 -32.14 22.43 -24.55
N GLY A 5 -32.81 22.04 -23.46
CA GLY A 5 -32.27 22.13 -22.12
C GLY A 5 -31.44 20.90 -21.78
N LEU A 6 -30.11 21.01 -21.86
CA LEU A 6 -29.18 20.06 -21.25
C LEU A 6 -29.07 20.38 -19.75
N VAL A 7 -29.64 19.54 -18.90
CA VAL A 7 -29.39 19.58 -17.46
C VAL A 7 -28.14 18.74 -17.21
N GLY A 8 -26.99 19.41 -17.06
CA GLY A 8 -25.75 18.78 -16.62
C GLY A 8 -25.86 18.39 -15.16
N MET A 9 -25.95 17.09 -14.88
CA MET A 9 -25.82 16.56 -13.53
C MET A 9 -24.34 16.63 -13.12
N LEU A 10 -23.98 17.68 -12.37
CA LEU A 10 -22.68 17.79 -11.73
C LEU A 10 -22.65 16.81 -10.55
N GLY A 11 -22.18 15.59 -10.80
CA GLY A 11 -21.93 14.62 -9.74
C GLY A 11 -20.77 15.10 -8.88
N LEU A 12 -21.06 15.56 -7.65
CA LEU A 12 -20.02 15.75 -6.64
C LEU A 12 -19.43 14.39 -6.29
N VAL A 13 -18.22 14.12 -6.81
CA VAL A 13 -17.39 13.03 -6.32
C VAL A 13 -16.80 13.50 -5.01
N THR A 14 -17.39 13.07 -3.88
CA THR A 14 -16.76 13.27 -2.57
C THR A 14 -15.55 12.34 -2.49
N ALA A 15 -14.36 12.88 -2.73
CA ALA A 15 -13.11 12.24 -2.32
C ALA A 15 -13.13 12.20 -0.78
N GLY A 16 -13.48 11.03 -0.22
CA GLY A 16 -13.37 10.82 1.22
C GLY A 16 -11.91 10.94 1.63
N ALA A 17 -11.58 12.01 2.35
CA ALA A 17 -10.30 12.11 3.05
C ALA A 17 -10.35 11.10 4.21
N ALA A 18 -9.89 9.88 3.97
CA ALA A 18 -9.75 8.89 5.00
C ALA A 18 -8.54 9.24 5.87
N SER A 19 -8.81 9.72 7.08
CA SER A 19 -7.80 9.93 8.12
C SER A 19 -7.25 8.59 8.63
N ALA A 20 -6.02 8.58 9.15
CA ALA A 20 -5.52 7.46 9.93
C ALA A 20 -6.54 7.08 11.01
N GLU A 21 -6.90 5.80 11.10
CA GLU A 21 -7.66 5.32 12.25
C GLU A 21 -6.83 5.50 13.51
N ASP A 22 -7.48 5.87 14.62
CA ASP A 22 -6.83 5.87 15.92
C ASP A 22 -6.21 4.49 16.18
N CYS A 23 -4.95 4.49 16.60
CA CYS A 23 -4.26 3.28 16.98
C CYS A 23 -5.01 2.60 18.15
N ARG A 24 -5.66 1.46 17.87
CA ARG A 24 -6.48 0.71 18.83
C ARG A 24 -6.15 -0.78 18.80
N GLY A 25 -6.20 -1.41 19.97
CA GLY A 25 -5.93 -2.84 20.14
C GLY A 25 -4.44 -3.19 20.24
N THR A 26 -4.15 -4.47 20.08
CA THR A 26 -2.79 -5.01 20.12
C THR A 26 -2.55 -5.83 18.85
N ILE A 27 -1.47 -5.53 18.13
CA ILE A 27 -0.98 -6.34 17.02
C ILE A 27 0.05 -7.33 17.57
N THR A 28 -0.10 -8.60 17.22
CA THR A 28 0.91 -9.63 17.49
C THR A 28 2.00 -9.63 16.41
N ALA A 29 3.19 -10.15 16.76
CA ALA A 29 4.28 -10.28 15.79
C ALA A 29 3.87 -11.18 14.60
N ASP A 30 3.10 -12.24 14.86
CA ASP A 30 2.62 -13.16 13.83
C ASP A 30 1.64 -12.49 12.87
N GLU A 31 0.72 -11.66 13.37
CA GLU A 31 -0.19 -10.87 12.51
C GLU A 31 0.58 -9.89 11.63
N ALA A 32 1.59 -9.21 12.18
CA ALA A 32 2.44 -8.30 11.41
C ALA A 32 3.21 -9.05 10.30
N MET A 33 3.80 -10.21 10.62
CA MET A 33 4.53 -11.02 9.65
C MET A 33 3.60 -11.64 8.59
N LYS A 34 2.36 -11.97 8.94
CA LYS A 34 1.34 -12.41 7.99
C LYS A 34 0.92 -11.28 7.05
N ALA A 35 0.79 -10.06 7.54
CA ALA A 35 0.51 -8.89 6.71
C ALA A 35 1.68 -8.62 5.73
N GLU A 36 2.93 -8.74 6.19
CA GLU A 36 4.11 -8.61 5.34
C GLU A 36 4.18 -9.69 4.25
N THR A 37 3.87 -10.93 4.60
CA THR A 37 3.77 -12.03 3.62
C THR A 37 2.69 -11.72 2.59
N SER A 38 1.53 -11.23 3.03
CA SER A 38 0.42 -10.83 2.14
C SER A 38 0.82 -9.69 1.20
N ARG A 39 1.61 -8.73 1.70
CA ARG A 39 2.18 -7.64 0.91
C ARG A 39 3.12 -8.16 -0.18
N TYR A 40 4.00 -9.11 0.14
CA TYR A 40 4.84 -9.75 -0.88
C TYR A 40 4.03 -10.47 -1.93
N THR A 41 3.04 -11.27 -1.53
CA THR A 41 2.15 -11.96 -2.47
C THR A 41 1.45 -10.98 -3.40
N ALA A 42 0.87 -9.89 -2.88
CA ALA A 42 0.18 -8.91 -3.70
C ALA A 42 1.11 -8.23 -4.72
N GLN A 43 2.35 -7.90 -4.33
CA GLN A 43 3.34 -7.27 -5.22
C GLN A 43 3.87 -8.22 -6.28
N THR A 44 4.12 -9.48 -5.95
CA THR A 44 4.62 -10.45 -6.95
C THR A 44 3.54 -10.95 -7.89
N SER A 45 2.26 -10.89 -7.49
CA SER A 45 1.12 -11.26 -8.33
C SER A 45 0.47 -10.09 -9.08
N ASN A 46 0.96 -8.86 -8.90
CA ASN A 46 0.33 -7.63 -9.38
C ASN A 46 -1.15 -7.49 -8.94
N ASP A 47 -1.49 -7.95 -7.74
CA ASP A 47 -2.83 -7.76 -7.17
C ASP A 47 -2.98 -6.36 -6.57
N PHE A 48 -3.30 -5.40 -7.45
CA PHE A 48 -3.47 -4.01 -7.05
C PHE A 48 -4.67 -3.77 -6.13
N GLY A 49 -5.68 -4.65 -6.17
CA GLY A 49 -6.83 -4.57 -5.26
C GLY A 49 -6.45 -4.98 -3.84
N ALA A 50 -5.61 -6.00 -3.70
CA ALA A 50 -5.02 -6.38 -2.42
C ALA A 50 -4.07 -5.29 -1.89
N MET A 51 -3.21 -4.73 -2.75
CA MET A 51 -2.34 -3.61 -2.37
C MET A 51 -3.14 -2.41 -1.83
N ASP A 52 -4.23 -2.04 -2.51
CA ASP A 52 -5.05 -0.91 -2.08
C ASP A 52 -5.67 -1.12 -0.69
N LYS A 53 -5.99 -2.36 -0.32
CA LYS A 53 -6.48 -2.70 1.03
C LYS A 53 -5.37 -2.78 2.07
N LEU A 54 -4.20 -3.31 1.68
CA LEU A 54 -3.06 -3.53 2.59
C LEU A 54 -2.31 -2.24 2.91
N PHE A 55 -2.21 -1.32 1.96
CA PHE A 55 -1.51 -0.05 2.14
C PHE A 55 -2.42 0.99 2.75
N GLY A 56 -2.02 1.50 3.92
CA GLY A 56 -2.67 2.65 4.55
C GLY A 56 -2.59 3.90 3.65
N ASN A 57 -3.57 4.80 3.78
CA ASN A 57 -3.63 6.01 2.97
C ASN A 57 -2.43 6.95 3.18
N ASP A 58 -1.82 6.88 4.36
CA ASP A 58 -0.64 7.65 4.75
C ASP A 58 0.68 6.93 4.43
N LEU A 59 0.69 5.94 3.53
CA LEU A 59 1.92 5.24 3.13
C LEU A 59 2.96 6.24 2.61
N THR A 60 4.15 6.22 3.22
CA THR A 60 5.37 6.82 2.69
C THR A 60 6.40 5.73 2.42
N TYR A 61 6.72 5.48 1.16
CA TYR A 61 7.74 4.52 0.76
C TYR A 61 9.01 5.25 0.33
N ASN A 62 10.11 5.03 1.04
CA ASN A 62 11.39 5.67 0.77
C ASN A 62 12.33 4.71 0.06
N HIS A 63 12.81 5.13 -1.11
CA HIS A 63 13.76 4.37 -1.93
C HIS A 63 15.20 4.63 -1.46
N SER A 64 16.11 3.72 -1.84
CA SER A 64 17.57 3.93 -1.63
C SER A 64 18.12 5.13 -2.40
N SER A 65 17.40 5.61 -3.42
CA SER A 65 17.69 6.85 -4.15
C SER A 65 17.25 8.13 -3.42
N ALA A 66 16.69 8.02 -2.22
CA ALA A 66 16.02 9.09 -1.48
C ALA A 66 14.74 9.65 -2.14
N ALA A 67 14.25 9.03 -3.22
CA ALA A 67 12.91 9.30 -3.70
C ALA A 67 11.87 8.80 -2.68
N THR A 68 10.74 9.50 -2.57
CA THR A 68 9.61 9.10 -1.72
C THR A 68 8.37 8.95 -2.58
N ASP A 69 7.71 7.80 -2.48
CA ASP A 69 6.39 7.55 -3.06
C ASP A 69 5.31 7.60 -1.98
N ASN A 70 4.13 8.09 -2.35
CA ASN A 70 2.90 7.88 -1.57
C ASN A 70 2.19 6.59 -2.04
N LYS A 71 1.08 6.20 -1.39
CA LYS A 71 0.28 5.03 -1.79
C LYS A 71 -0.04 4.99 -3.28
N ALA A 72 -0.54 6.09 -3.83
CA ALA A 72 -0.99 6.15 -5.22
C ALA A 72 0.18 5.99 -6.20
N THR A 73 1.28 6.73 -5.99
CA THR A 73 2.45 6.66 -6.89
C THR A 73 3.20 5.34 -6.75
N TYR A 74 3.20 4.73 -5.57
CA TYR A 74 3.79 3.42 -5.33
C TYR A 74 3.02 2.31 -6.06
N ILE A 75 1.70 2.26 -5.93
CA ILE A 75 0.86 1.29 -6.67
C ILE A 75 0.98 1.52 -8.18
N GLU A 76 0.96 2.76 -8.64
CA GLU A 76 1.06 3.08 -10.07
C GLU A 76 2.41 2.69 -10.67
N SER A 77 3.48 2.70 -9.88
CA SER A 77 4.79 2.19 -10.30
C SER A 77 4.73 0.75 -10.79
N MET A 78 3.98 -0.09 -10.08
CA MET A 78 3.81 -1.49 -10.40
C MET A 78 2.75 -1.68 -11.49
N ARG A 79 1.67 -0.90 -11.46
CA ARG A 79 0.58 -0.95 -12.45
C ARG A 79 1.06 -0.61 -13.86
N SER A 80 1.84 0.46 -13.99
CA SER A 80 2.43 0.88 -15.26
C SER A 80 3.53 -0.05 -15.78
N GLY A 81 3.98 -1.01 -14.95
CA GLY A 81 5.10 -1.90 -15.26
C GLY A 81 6.47 -1.26 -15.13
N ARG A 82 6.56 -0.01 -14.63
CA ARG A 82 7.85 0.65 -14.30
C ARG A 82 8.66 -0.15 -13.28
N VAL A 83 7.96 -0.82 -12.35
CA VAL A 83 8.52 -1.76 -11.39
C VAL A 83 7.79 -3.10 -11.56
N LYS A 84 8.51 -4.22 -11.62
CA LYS A 84 7.90 -5.55 -11.72
C LYS A 84 8.56 -6.55 -10.76
N TYR A 85 8.06 -6.64 -9.55
CA TYR A 85 8.51 -7.64 -8.59
C TYR A 85 8.20 -9.06 -9.10
N ARG A 86 9.22 -9.77 -9.57
CA ARG A 86 9.13 -11.18 -10.00
C ARG A 86 9.25 -12.14 -8.83
N LYS A 87 10.12 -11.81 -7.87
CA LYS A 87 10.34 -12.60 -6.66
C LYS A 87 10.78 -11.70 -5.52
N MET A 88 10.31 -11.98 -4.31
CA MET A 88 10.73 -11.31 -3.08
C MET A 88 11.04 -12.38 -2.04
N THR A 89 12.28 -12.43 -1.57
CA THR A 89 12.75 -13.44 -0.60
C THR A 89 13.25 -12.73 0.67
N PRO A 90 12.49 -12.73 1.77
CA PRO A 90 12.99 -12.21 3.04
C PRO A 90 14.15 -13.05 3.58
N ASN A 91 15.15 -12.40 4.17
CA ASN A 91 16.28 -13.07 4.81
C ASN A 91 15.93 -13.46 6.26
N GLY A 92 16.77 -14.30 6.87
CA GLY A 92 16.55 -14.81 8.24
C GLY A 92 16.66 -13.77 9.35
N ASP A 93 17.07 -12.54 9.05
CA ASP A 93 17.18 -11.43 10.01
C ASP A 93 15.90 -10.59 10.13
N VAL A 94 14.87 -10.89 9.34
CA VAL A 94 13.58 -10.20 9.40
C VAL A 94 12.89 -10.46 10.74
N LYS A 95 12.58 -9.38 11.46
CA LYS A 95 11.93 -9.41 12.77
C LYS A 95 10.82 -8.37 12.89
N ALA A 96 9.74 -8.75 13.55
CA ALA A 96 8.68 -7.83 13.99
C ALA A 96 8.87 -7.46 15.46
N ARG A 97 8.72 -6.17 15.79
CA ARG A 97 8.58 -5.67 17.16
C ARG A 97 7.24 -4.96 17.30
N THR A 98 6.49 -5.24 18.35
CA THR A 98 5.14 -4.72 18.54
C THR A 98 5.09 -3.67 19.66
N TYR A 99 4.20 -2.71 19.50
CA TYR A 99 3.99 -1.54 20.36
C TYR A 99 2.49 -1.26 20.42
N GLY A 100 1.76 -2.06 21.23
CA GLY A 100 0.30 -2.03 21.22
C GLY A 100 -0.24 -2.31 19.82
N CYS A 101 -0.95 -1.35 19.25
CA CYS A 101 -1.56 -1.38 17.92
C CYS A 101 -0.59 -1.09 16.76
N LEU A 102 0.71 -0.99 17.01
CA LEU A 102 1.74 -0.77 16.00
C LEU A 102 2.72 -1.94 15.96
N ALA A 103 3.22 -2.25 14.77
CA ALA A 103 4.34 -3.18 14.59
C ALA A 103 5.39 -2.56 13.67
N ILE A 104 6.66 -2.76 14.01
CA ILE A 104 7.81 -2.38 13.18
C ILE A 104 8.47 -3.67 12.70
N ILE A 105 8.53 -3.85 11.38
CA ILE A 105 9.25 -4.95 10.74
C ILE A 105 10.58 -4.41 10.24
N THR A 106 11.67 -5.11 10.53
CA THR A 106 13.03 -4.73 10.12
C THR A 106 13.80 -5.96 9.71
N GLY A 107 14.53 -5.88 8.60
CA GLY A 107 15.43 -6.92 8.12
C GLY A 107 15.81 -6.67 6.67
N THR A 108 16.51 -7.63 6.08
CA THR A 108 16.92 -7.57 4.68
C THR A 108 16.12 -8.55 3.81
N ALA A 109 16.06 -8.29 2.51
CA ALA A 109 15.40 -9.16 1.56
C ALA A 109 16.04 -9.04 0.17
N VAL A 110 15.94 -10.10 -0.64
CA VAL A 110 16.38 -10.12 -2.03
C VAL A 110 15.17 -9.99 -2.94
N TYR A 111 15.16 -8.93 -3.75
CA TYR A 111 14.08 -8.65 -4.69
C TYR A 111 14.58 -8.80 -6.12
N GLU A 112 13.86 -9.59 -6.92
CA GLU A 112 14.02 -9.66 -8.36
C GLU A 112 12.97 -8.73 -8.98
N VAL A 113 13.42 -7.57 -9.48
CA VAL A 113 12.58 -6.47 -10.01
C VAL A 113 12.74 -6.33 -11.52
#